data_AF-A0AAV8WBD2-F1
#
_entry.id   AF-A0AAV8WBD2-F1
#
_cell.length_a   1.000
_cell.length_b   1.000
_cell.length_c   1.000
_cell.angle_alpha   90.00
_cell.angle_beta   90.00
_cell.angle_gamma   90.00
#
_symmetry.space_group_name_H-M   'P 1'
#
loop_
_entity.id
_entity.type
_entity.pdbx_description
1 polymer ?
#
loop_
_entity_poly.entity_id
_entity_poly.type
_entity_poly.pdbx_seq_one_letter_code
_entity_poly.pdbx_strand_id
1 'polypeptide(L)'
;MLLFLKNYRRFSMPSQNEKEQWYSAFPESQVLDPLSEFRLPFIQILFTYDIWNIIRPEINLKSYRYWFDAINILRKNLKKDDICIYAVKEVVTSGILGEEISGNWVLYPKYEDLFAEVDECVQNISDLERATSVVYHLMNHTPNGADKVNAAQLSYKYAQQYKDKYPNSADVDKAYVKVKTKYYSFSAMHILYTFQLADDKYIQLVAQPEDLIDALYQDGRIIKQAECVSLSCPDINKAVDTLGELFDLKVGQIKYNLLNRWLSSSNVDIDFDSTIVVKTNSDDSLKRAAYLCSSGNKQFWQNYLLKVGLNEEDAEDSEQKSFSFKAKALKCYCAISGVDTITQQTEVTYKEFLNYIDKLSLLSDLQCLGIELNVTTLDQYNKKDLLKRLSQVGKPIAIKVMAAICITYVIKDLRYWEYIINSAIKLGMYLELKTYVDFLKNQCYKSFYIKAWQVIIDNAFHVPNISSKEELHEIYVNNFLMLQSCPVLYSLNFEKIIQKCIQFDKHEFAAVLLQYLSEDKKDIYVKMISLNRKLFLDLDNLSKNGIWGIHKAKSWLATKM
;
A
#
# COMPACT_ATOMS: atom_id res chain seq x y z
N MET A 1 -62.82 13.99 -6.18
CA MET A 1 -61.98 15.08 -5.63
C MET A 1 -62.39 15.47 -4.21
N LEU A 2 -63.65 15.85 -3.98
CA LEU A 2 -64.11 16.28 -2.66
C LEU A 2 -63.90 15.23 -1.55
N LEU A 3 -64.13 13.94 -1.85
CA LEU A 3 -63.83 12.84 -0.90
C LEU A 3 -62.34 12.72 -0.58
N PHE A 4 -61.47 12.88 -1.58
CA PHE A 4 -60.01 12.88 -1.39
C PHE A 4 -59.59 14.05 -0.49
N LEU A 5 -59.98 15.29 -0.82
CA LEU A 5 -59.66 16.49 -0.04
C LEU A 5 -60.26 16.48 1.38
N LYS A 6 -61.40 15.81 1.59
CA LYS A 6 -62.01 15.65 2.91
C LYS A 6 -61.18 14.76 3.83
N ASN A 7 -60.53 13.74 3.27
CA ASN A 7 -59.77 12.73 4.01
C ASN A 7 -58.27 13.01 4.05
N TYR A 8 -57.73 13.73 3.06
CA TYR A 8 -56.33 14.09 3.00
C TYR A 8 -56.01 15.17 4.04
N ARG A 9 -55.00 14.90 4.87
CA ARG A 9 -54.45 15.85 5.84
C ARG A 9 -53.17 16.44 5.29
N ARG A 10 -53.09 17.77 5.33
CA ARG A 10 -51.98 18.56 4.82
C ARG A 10 -50.67 18.32 5.60
N PHE A 11 -49.53 18.38 4.90
CA PHE A 11 -48.17 18.25 5.46
C PHE A 11 -47.40 19.57 5.51
N SER A 12 -47.76 20.57 4.70
CA SER A 12 -47.13 21.90 4.66
C SER A 12 -48.06 23.01 5.14
N MET A 13 -47.54 24.23 5.25
CA MET A 13 -48.36 25.41 5.52
C MET A 13 -49.04 25.92 4.23
N PRO A 14 -50.21 26.59 4.32
CA PRO A 14 -50.83 27.21 3.17
C PRO A 14 -49.86 28.09 2.39
N SER A 15 -49.74 27.83 1.09
CA SER A 15 -48.85 28.56 0.20
C SER A 15 -49.33 30.00 0.00
N GLN A 16 -48.42 30.87 -0.44
CA GLN A 16 -48.74 32.28 -0.70
C GLN A 16 -49.84 32.42 -1.77
N ASN A 17 -49.80 31.61 -2.83
CA ASN A 17 -50.81 31.60 -3.88
C ASN A 17 -52.21 31.24 -3.33
N GLU A 18 -52.28 30.35 -2.35
CA GLU A 18 -53.55 29.98 -1.72
C GLU A 18 -54.09 31.09 -0.84
N LYS A 19 -53.22 31.80 -0.13
CA LYS A 19 -53.60 32.99 0.64
C LYS A 19 -54.10 34.10 -0.27
N GLU A 20 -53.42 34.37 -1.38
CA GLU A 20 -53.81 35.40 -2.35
C GLU A 20 -55.16 35.10 -2.99
N GLN A 21 -55.42 33.84 -3.38
CA GLN A 21 -56.73 33.44 -3.90
C GLN A 21 -57.83 33.53 -2.86
N TRP A 22 -57.55 33.17 -1.61
CA TRP A 22 -58.50 33.32 -0.52
C TRP A 22 -58.88 34.78 -0.31
N TYR A 23 -57.91 35.69 -0.20
CA TYR A 23 -58.18 37.12 -0.02
C TYR A 23 -58.85 37.76 -1.24
N SER A 24 -58.61 37.23 -2.45
CA SER A 24 -59.31 37.67 -3.65
C SER A 24 -60.79 37.23 -3.67
N ALA A 25 -61.08 36.02 -3.20
CA ALA A 25 -62.44 35.49 -3.11
C ALA A 25 -63.23 36.05 -1.92
N PHE A 26 -62.53 36.42 -0.84
CA PHE A 26 -63.11 36.99 0.39
C PHE A 26 -62.39 38.29 0.82
N PRO A 27 -62.59 39.41 0.11
CA PRO A 27 -61.87 40.66 0.37
C PRO A 27 -62.10 41.26 1.77
N GLU A 28 -63.23 40.92 2.40
CA GLU A 28 -63.58 41.37 3.76
C GLU A 28 -62.91 40.55 4.87
N SER A 29 -62.32 39.39 4.54
CA SER A 29 -61.64 38.53 5.50
C SER A 29 -60.16 38.89 5.63
N GLN A 30 -59.73 39.34 6.80
CA GLN A 30 -58.31 39.65 7.08
C GLN A 30 -57.50 38.41 7.50
N VAL A 31 -58.15 37.26 7.67
CA VAL A 31 -57.54 36.03 8.17
C VAL A 31 -57.94 34.84 7.29
N LEU A 32 -57.03 33.87 7.14
CA LEU A 32 -57.29 32.60 6.48
C LEU A 32 -58.15 31.69 7.38
N ASP A 33 -59.02 30.87 6.80
CA ASP A 33 -59.78 29.88 7.58
C ASP A 33 -58.81 28.95 8.35
N PRO A 34 -58.95 28.78 9.68
CA PRO A 34 -58.14 27.88 10.48
C PRO A 34 -58.07 26.44 9.94
N LEU A 35 -59.11 25.96 9.24
CA LEU A 35 -59.12 24.65 8.60
C LEU A 35 -58.06 24.50 7.49
N SER A 36 -57.57 25.60 6.94
CA SER A 36 -56.54 25.64 5.91
C SER A 36 -55.18 25.12 6.41
N GLU A 37 -54.94 25.12 7.72
CA GLU A 37 -53.75 24.50 8.32
C GLU A 37 -53.77 22.97 8.15
N PHE A 38 -54.96 22.37 8.10
CA PHE A 38 -55.12 20.91 8.11
C PHE A 38 -55.60 20.34 6.77
N ARG A 39 -56.20 21.17 5.92
CA ARG A 39 -56.87 20.74 4.68
C ARG A 39 -56.44 21.58 3.49
N LEU A 40 -56.38 20.90 2.35
CA LEU A 40 -56.21 21.55 1.05
C LEU A 40 -57.52 22.21 0.60
N PRO A 41 -57.47 23.46 0.11
CA PRO A 41 -58.66 24.16 -0.36
C PRO A 41 -59.18 23.56 -1.67
N PHE A 42 -60.50 23.54 -1.87
CA PHE A 42 -61.11 23.18 -3.16
C PHE A 42 -61.19 24.42 -4.05
N ILE A 43 -60.11 24.71 -4.77
CA ILE A 43 -59.94 25.92 -5.60
C ILE A 43 -59.63 25.59 -7.05
N GLN A 44 -59.94 26.52 -7.96
CA GLN A 44 -59.83 26.33 -9.41
C GLN A 44 -58.42 25.94 -9.86
N ILE A 45 -57.38 26.46 -9.20
CA ILE A 45 -55.98 26.17 -9.52
C ILE A 45 -55.63 24.68 -9.44
N LEU A 46 -56.35 23.89 -8.61
CA LEU A 46 -56.19 22.43 -8.56
C LEU A 46 -56.57 21.74 -9.87
N PHE A 47 -57.30 22.41 -10.76
CA PHE A 47 -57.71 21.90 -12.06
C PHE A 47 -56.90 22.51 -13.22
N THR A 48 -55.86 23.28 -12.91
CA THR A 48 -54.96 23.91 -13.88
C THR A 48 -53.56 23.28 -13.84
N TYR A 49 -52.68 23.69 -14.76
CA TYR A 49 -51.27 23.30 -14.73
C TYR A 49 -50.52 23.87 -13.51
N ASP A 50 -51.03 24.92 -12.89
CA ASP A 50 -50.45 25.57 -11.70
C ASP A 50 -50.70 24.80 -10.40
N ILE A 51 -51.36 23.64 -10.48
CA ILE A 51 -51.60 22.72 -9.35
C ILE A 51 -50.32 22.41 -8.56
N TRP A 52 -49.18 22.35 -9.24
CA TRP A 52 -47.87 22.06 -8.63
C TRP A 52 -47.43 23.12 -7.62
N ASN A 53 -47.94 24.35 -7.68
CA ASN A 53 -47.66 25.39 -6.67
C ASN A 53 -48.22 25.03 -5.29
N ILE A 54 -49.28 24.21 -5.25
CA ILE A 54 -49.91 23.73 -4.01
C ILE A 54 -49.40 22.34 -3.65
N ILE A 55 -49.23 21.48 -4.64
CA ILE A 55 -48.93 20.06 -4.40
C ILE A 55 -47.44 19.83 -4.12
N ARG A 56 -46.51 20.61 -4.68
CA ARG A 56 -45.07 20.38 -4.47
C ARG A 56 -44.67 20.29 -3.00
N PRO A 57 -45.08 21.21 -2.11
CA PRO A 57 -44.76 21.12 -0.67
C PRO A 57 -45.45 19.96 0.05
N GLU A 58 -46.48 19.36 -0.57
CA GLU A 58 -47.26 18.27 -0.01
C GLU A 58 -46.73 16.88 -0.36
N ILE A 59 -45.89 16.76 -1.39
CA ILE A 59 -45.36 15.48 -1.87
C ILE A 59 -44.03 15.18 -1.17
N ASN A 60 -43.99 14.05 -0.46
CA ASN A 60 -42.80 13.45 0.13
C ASN A 60 -42.95 11.92 0.16
N LEU A 61 -41.95 11.20 0.67
CA LEU A 61 -41.98 9.72 0.73
C LEU A 61 -43.12 9.14 1.59
N LYS A 62 -43.68 9.92 2.53
CA LYS A 62 -44.82 9.50 3.35
C LYS A 62 -46.17 9.77 2.69
N SER A 63 -46.25 10.77 1.80
CA SER A 63 -47.52 11.25 1.25
C SER A 63 -47.79 10.85 -0.20
N TYR A 64 -46.77 10.51 -0.99
CA TYR A 64 -46.89 10.30 -2.44
C TYR A 64 -47.94 9.26 -2.84
N ARG A 65 -48.13 8.19 -2.03
CA ARG A 65 -49.11 7.13 -2.28
C ARG A 65 -50.54 7.64 -2.22
N TYR A 66 -50.86 8.55 -1.28
CA TYR A 66 -52.20 9.13 -1.19
C TYR A 66 -52.54 9.90 -2.47
N TRP A 67 -51.56 10.56 -3.07
CA TRP A 67 -51.75 11.32 -4.29
C TRP A 67 -52.06 10.46 -5.52
N PHE A 68 -51.79 9.15 -5.50
CA PHE A 68 -52.17 8.26 -6.59
C PHE A 68 -53.69 8.15 -6.78
N ASP A 69 -54.46 8.21 -5.69
CA ASP A 69 -55.92 8.21 -5.75
C ASP A 69 -56.45 9.48 -6.43
N ALA A 70 -55.77 10.60 -6.21
CA ALA A 70 -56.11 11.89 -6.82
C ALA A 70 -55.79 11.96 -8.32
N ILE A 71 -54.80 11.19 -8.81
CA ILE A 71 -54.45 11.14 -10.24
C ILE A 71 -55.67 10.81 -11.08
N ASN A 72 -56.50 9.85 -10.67
CA ASN A 72 -57.68 9.43 -11.44
C ASN A 72 -58.63 10.58 -11.78
N ILE A 73 -58.68 11.60 -10.94
CA ILE A 73 -59.55 12.76 -11.09
C ILE A 73 -58.82 13.91 -11.81
N LEU A 74 -57.50 14.00 -11.63
CA LEU A 74 -56.66 15.11 -12.09
C LEU A 74 -55.69 14.71 -13.23
N ARG A 75 -55.99 13.63 -13.96
CA ARG A 75 -55.12 13.00 -14.97
C ARG A 75 -54.54 13.94 -16.02
N LYS A 76 -55.21 15.07 -16.30
CA LYS A 76 -54.74 16.08 -17.26
C LYS A 76 -53.53 16.86 -16.76
N ASN A 77 -53.39 17.04 -15.45
CA ASN A 77 -52.39 17.92 -14.83
C ASN A 77 -51.42 17.19 -13.88
N LEU A 78 -51.78 15.99 -13.41
CA LEU A 78 -50.97 15.13 -12.53
C LEU A 78 -50.64 13.80 -13.20
N LYS A 79 -49.35 13.46 -13.24
CA LYS A 79 -48.87 12.14 -13.65
C LYS A 79 -48.19 11.44 -12.48
N LYS A 80 -48.31 10.11 -12.47
CA LYS A 80 -47.71 9.24 -11.44
C LYS A 80 -46.20 9.43 -11.35
N ASP A 81 -45.54 9.47 -12.51
CA ASP A 81 -44.09 9.68 -12.63
C ASP A 81 -43.65 11.01 -12.00
N ASP A 82 -44.39 12.11 -12.26
CA ASP A 82 -44.05 13.43 -11.72
C ASP A 82 -44.12 13.43 -10.19
N ILE A 83 -45.17 12.83 -9.60
CA ILE A 83 -45.33 12.74 -8.14
C ILE A 83 -44.15 12.02 -7.51
N CYS A 84 -43.75 10.87 -8.06
CA CYS A 84 -42.63 10.10 -7.53
C CYS A 84 -41.30 10.87 -7.65
N ILE A 85 -41.09 11.59 -8.75
CA ILE A 85 -39.89 12.42 -8.94
C ILE A 85 -39.81 13.54 -7.92
N TYR A 86 -40.93 14.23 -7.65
CA TYR A 86 -40.95 15.28 -6.64
C TYR A 86 -40.75 14.71 -5.23
N ALA A 87 -41.30 13.54 -4.92
CA ALA A 87 -41.08 12.88 -3.63
C ALA A 87 -39.61 12.56 -3.37
N VAL A 88 -38.88 12.08 -4.38
CA VAL A 88 -37.44 11.79 -4.25
C VAL A 88 -36.61 13.08 -4.23
N LYS A 89 -37.00 14.11 -5.00
CA LYS A 89 -36.34 15.43 -4.93
C LYS A 89 -36.51 16.08 -3.56
N GLU A 90 -37.64 15.86 -2.91
CA GLU A 90 -37.92 16.38 -1.56
C GLU A 90 -36.93 15.84 -0.53
N VAL A 91 -36.49 14.58 -0.64
CA VAL A 91 -35.43 13.99 0.20
C VAL A 91 -34.13 14.80 0.13
N VAL A 92 -33.79 15.32 -1.05
CA VAL A 92 -32.61 16.16 -1.24
C VAL A 92 -32.82 17.56 -0.67
N THR A 93 -33.99 18.17 -0.93
CA THR A 93 -34.25 19.56 -0.51
C THR A 93 -34.61 19.72 0.97
N SER A 94 -35.06 18.66 1.63
CA SER A 94 -35.42 18.65 3.06
C SER A 94 -34.20 18.70 3.98
N GLY A 95 -32.99 18.46 3.46
CA GLY A 95 -31.77 18.42 4.25
C GLY A 95 -31.61 17.16 5.10
N ILE A 96 -32.48 16.14 4.92
CA ILE A 96 -32.42 14.87 5.68
C ILE A 96 -31.07 14.16 5.51
N LEU A 97 -30.47 14.26 4.32
CA LEU A 97 -29.16 13.67 4.03
C LEU A 97 -27.99 14.42 4.69
N GLY A 98 -28.23 15.59 5.31
CA GLY A 98 -27.22 16.46 5.91
C GLY A 98 -26.49 17.32 4.88
N GLU A 99 -25.90 18.44 5.33
CA GLU A 99 -24.98 19.25 4.53
C GLU A 99 -23.59 18.58 4.48
N GLU A 100 -22.82 18.80 3.40
CA GLU A 100 -21.45 18.27 3.18
C GLU A 100 -20.39 18.85 4.17
N ILE A 101 -20.69 18.93 5.47
CA ILE A 101 -19.89 19.70 6.44
C ILE A 101 -18.60 18.97 6.85
N SER A 102 -18.40 17.71 6.49
CA SER A 102 -17.09 17.07 6.63
C SER A 102 -16.73 16.26 5.39
N GLY A 103 -15.66 16.62 4.70
CA GLY A 103 -15.06 15.82 3.62
C GLY A 103 -14.55 14.43 4.04
N ASN A 104 -14.94 13.93 5.21
CA ASN A 104 -14.54 12.64 5.75
C ASN A 104 -15.44 11.53 5.19
N TRP A 105 -14.82 10.47 4.68
CA TRP A 105 -15.52 9.31 4.15
C TRP A 105 -16.11 8.44 5.27
N VAL A 106 -17.43 8.27 5.32
CA VAL A 106 -18.11 7.50 6.36
C VAL A 106 -18.23 6.02 5.97
N LEU A 107 -17.76 5.11 6.84
CA LEU A 107 -17.74 3.66 6.53
C LEU A 107 -19.07 2.94 6.78
N TYR A 108 -19.91 3.45 7.67
CA TYR A 108 -21.16 2.79 8.06
C TYR A 108 -22.35 3.50 7.42
N PRO A 109 -23.30 2.75 6.82
CA PRO A 109 -24.50 3.33 6.24
C PRO A 109 -25.42 3.85 7.34
N LYS A 110 -26.04 5.01 7.11
CA LYS A 110 -26.98 5.65 8.06
C LYS A 110 -28.42 5.65 7.57
N TYR A 111 -28.61 5.55 6.26
CA TYR A 111 -29.90 5.83 5.62
C TYR A 111 -30.45 4.63 4.83
N GLU A 112 -30.18 3.39 5.27
CA GLU A 112 -30.62 2.18 4.56
C GLU A 112 -32.14 2.13 4.35
N ASP A 113 -32.92 2.38 5.42
CA ASP A 113 -34.39 2.41 5.37
C ASP A 113 -34.90 3.47 4.41
N LEU A 114 -34.26 4.65 4.39
CA LEU A 114 -34.62 5.75 3.49
C LEU A 114 -34.39 5.36 2.03
N PHE A 115 -33.27 4.71 1.69
CA PHE A 115 -33.02 4.25 0.33
C PHE A 115 -33.98 3.14 -0.11
N ALA A 116 -34.46 2.30 0.81
CA ALA A 116 -35.52 1.33 0.53
C ALA A 116 -36.86 2.04 0.20
N GLU A 117 -37.26 3.04 1.00
CA GLU A 117 -38.45 3.85 0.71
C GLU A 117 -38.34 4.59 -0.64
N VAL A 118 -37.15 5.12 -0.95
CA VAL A 118 -36.88 5.74 -2.26
C VAL A 118 -37.02 4.71 -3.37
N ASP A 119 -36.46 3.51 -3.24
CA ASP A 119 -36.58 2.46 -4.27
C ASP A 119 -38.05 2.11 -4.51
N GLU A 120 -38.85 1.91 -3.46
CA GLU A 120 -40.30 1.66 -3.59
C GLU A 120 -41.02 2.82 -4.29
N CYS A 121 -40.62 4.07 -4.05
CA CYS A 121 -41.17 5.23 -4.73
C CYS A 121 -40.76 5.27 -6.22
N VAL A 122 -39.49 4.98 -6.55
CA VAL A 122 -38.98 5.05 -7.93
C VAL A 122 -39.54 3.92 -8.80
N GLN A 123 -39.81 2.73 -8.24
CA GLN A 123 -40.47 1.62 -8.96
C GLN A 123 -41.84 1.99 -9.55
N ASN A 124 -42.46 3.07 -9.05
CA ASN A 124 -43.72 3.59 -9.53
C ASN A 124 -43.61 4.50 -10.77
N ILE A 125 -42.39 4.84 -11.20
CA ILE A 125 -42.09 5.66 -12.38
C ILE A 125 -42.03 4.77 -13.62
N SER A 126 -42.84 5.09 -14.64
CA SER A 126 -42.91 4.31 -15.88
C SER A 126 -41.75 4.62 -16.84
N ASP A 127 -41.30 5.88 -16.84
CA ASP A 127 -40.18 6.37 -17.63
C ASP A 127 -38.82 6.09 -16.94
N LEU A 128 -38.08 5.13 -17.47
CA LEU A 128 -36.78 4.70 -16.93
C LEU A 128 -35.69 5.76 -17.05
N GLU A 129 -35.78 6.67 -18.01
CA GLU A 129 -34.83 7.79 -18.12
C GLU A 129 -34.99 8.71 -16.92
N ARG A 130 -36.23 9.04 -16.58
CA ARG A 130 -36.57 9.90 -15.45
C ARG A 130 -36.30 9.23 -14.12
N ALA A 131 -36.58 7.92 -14.01
CA ALA A 131 -36.23 7.12 -12.83
C ALA A 131 -34.71 7.11 -12.58
N THR A 132 -33.93 6.87 -13.63
CA THR A 132 -32.46 6.91 -13.54
C THR A 132 -31.96 8.31 -13.17
N SER A 133 -32.51 9.35 -13.80
CA SER A 133 -32.12 10.74 -13.57
C SER A 133 -32.40 11.21 -12.13
N VAL A 134 -33.56 10.84 -11.55
CA VAL A 134 -33.90 11.27 -10.19
C VAL A 134 -33.03 10.57 -9.12
N VAL A 135 -32.71 9.28 -9.31
CA VAL A 135 -31.80 8.57 -8.41
C VAL A 135 -30.36 9.05 -8.59
N TYR A 136 -29.95 9.38 -9.81
CA TYR A 136 -28.64 9.99 -10.06
C TYR A 136 -28.50 11.35 -9.38
N HIS A 137 -29.57 12.15 -9.36
CA HIS A 137 -29.63 13.39 -8.61
C HIS A 137 -29.49 13.13 -7.11
N LEU A 138 -30.23 12.16 -6.55
CA LEU A 138 -30.10 11.74 -5.16
C LEU A 138 -28.66 11.34 -4.79
N MET A 139 -28.02 10.53 -5.62
CA MET A 139 -26.62 10.09 -5.44
C MET A 139 -25.64 11.28 -5.37
N ASN A 140 -25.80 12.30 -6.21
CA ASN A 140 -24.91 13.47 -6.20
C ASN A 140 -25.03 14.29 -4.90
N HIS A 141 -26.20 14.28 -4.27
CA HIS A 141 -26.45 14.98 -3.01
C HIS A 141 -26.31 14.06 -1.77
N THR A 142 -25.90 12.81 -1.96
CA THR A 142 -25.65 11.89 -0.86
C THR A 142 -24.24 12.10 -0.29
N PRO A 143 -24.08 12.19 1.05
CA PRO A 143 -22.77 12.36 1.70
C PRO A 143 -21.77 11.26 1.32
N ASN A 144 -20.48 11.62 1.25
CA ASN A 144 -19.41 10.68 0.92
C ASN A 144 -19.30 9.54 1.96
N GLY A 145 -19.29 8.30 1.48
CA GLY A 145 -19.24 7.12 2.35
C GLY A 145 -20.07 5.96 1.82
N ALA A 146 -20.44 5.06 2.74
CA ALA A 146 -21.32 3.91 2.47
C ALA A 146 -22.66 4.31 1.83
N ASP A 147 -23.31 5.35 2.35
CA ASP A 147 -24.58 5.82 1.80
C ASP A 147 -24.46 6.28 0.34
N LYS A 148 -23.33 6.89 -0.05
CA LYS A 148 -23.06 7.26 -1.46
C LYS A 148 -22.91 6.04 -2.36
N VAL A 149 -22.30 4.99 -1.86
CA VAL A 149 -22.19 3.70 -2.57
C VAL A 149 -23.58 3.10 -2.76
N ASN A 150 -24.41 3.09 -1.71
CA ASN A 150 -25.79 2.59 -1.76
C ASN A 150 -26.63 3.39 -2.77
N ALA A 151 -26.54 4.72 -2.75
CA ALA A 151 -27.23 5.58 -3.72
C ALA A 151 -26.74 5.34 -5.16
N ALA A 152 -25.43 5.13 -5.35
CA ALA A 152 -24.84 4.83 -6.65
C ALA A 152 -25.24 3.44 -7.16
N GLN A 153 -25.33 2.44 -6.27
CA GLN A 153 -25.82 1.10 -6.59
C GLN A 153 -27.29 1.16 -7.04
N LEU A 154 -28.12 1.92 -6.33
CA LEU A 154 -29.52 2.14 -6.70
C LEU A 154 -29.62 2.84 -8.06
N SER A 155 -28.79 3.86 -8.31
CA SER A 155 -28.74 4.53 -9.61
C SER A 155 -28.32 3.57 -10.72
N TYR A 156 -27.36 2.68 -10.45
CA TYR A 156 -26.86 1.70 -11.39
C TYR A 156 -27.91 0.64 -11.74
N LYS A 157 -28.70 0.17 -10.75
CA LYS A 157 -29.85 -0.73 -10.95
C LYS A 157 -30.83 -0.17 -11.98
N TYR A 158 -31.24 1.08 -11.85
CA TYR A 158 -32.17 1.72 -12.81
C TYR A 158 -31.53 2.00 -14.17
N ALA A 159 -30.25 2.40 -14.19
CA ALA A 159 -29.52 2.58 -15.45
C ALA A 159 -29.39 1.26 -16.23
N GLN A 160 -29.20 0.14 -15.55
CA GLN A 160 -29.17 -1.19 -16.17
C GLN A 160 -30.53 -1.55 -16.77
N GLN A 161 -31.62 -1.37 -16.03
CA GLN A 161 -32.99 -1.57 -16.55
C GLN A 161 -33.27 -0.68 -17.77
N TYR A 162 -32.80 0.58 -17.74
CA TYR A 162 -32.95 1.51 -18.85
C TYR A 162 -32.20 1.04 -20.11
N LYS A 163 -30.97 0.55 -19.94
CA LYS A 163 -30.17 -0.04 -21.01
C LYS A 163 -30.80 -1.32 -21.57
N ASP A 164 -31.29 -2.22 -20.70
CA ASP A 164 -31.92 -3.48 -21.11
C ASP A 164 -33.18 -3.25 -21.95
N LYS A 165 -33.94 -2.18 -21.66
CA LYS A 165 -35.13 -1.80 -22.43
C LYS A 165 -34.80 -1.16 -23.78
N TYR A 166 -33.66 -0.48 -23.90
CA TYR A 166 -33.25 0.26 -25.10
C TYR A 166 -31.78 -0.02 -25.49
N PRO A 167 -31.44 -1.26 -25.87
CA PRO A 167 -30.04 -1.69 -26.03
C PRO A 167 -29.29 -1.04 -27.20
N ASN A 168 -30.00 -0.46 -28.17
CA ASN A 168 -29.40 0.10 -29.40
C ASN A 168 -29.34 1.63 -29.40
N SER A 169 -29.59 2.30 -28.27
CA SER A 169 -29.57 3.76 -28.19
C SER A 169 -28.24 4.29 -27.67
N ALA A 170 -27.54 5.06 -28.50
CA ALA A 170 -26.24 5.65 -28.16
C ALA A 170 -26.31 6.59 -26.93
N ASP A 171 -27.43 7.29 -26.74
CA ASP A 171 -27.59 8.19 -25.60
C ASP A 171 -27.84 7.43 -24.29
N VAL A 172 -28.55 6.29 -24.36
CA VAL A 172 -28.74 5.38 -23.22
C VAL A 172 -27.42 4.74 -22.83
N ASP A 173 -26.60 4.35 -23.80
CA ASP A 173 -25.26 3.82 -23.53
C ASP A 173 -24.36 4.84 -22.83
N LYS A 174 -24.35 6.11 -23.27
CA LYS A 174 -23.59 7.17 -22.60
C LYS A 174 -24.07 7.38 -21.16
N ALA A 175 -25.38 7.42 -20.94
CA ALA A 175 -25.95 7.57 -19.60
C ALA A 175 -25.59 6.37 -18.69
N TYR A 176 -25.72 5.15 -19.22
CA TYR A 176 -25.34 3.92 -18.52
C TYR A 176 -23.87 3.90 -18.14
N VAL A 177 -22.97 4.19 -19.08
CA VAL A 177 -21.51 4.24 -18.83
C VAL A 177 -21.20 5.28 -17.75
N LYS A 178 -21.81 6.46 -17.80
CA LYS A 178 -21.61 7.52 -16.79
C LYS A 178 -22.00 7.07 -15.38
N VAL A 179 -23.16 6.43 -15.23
CA VAL A 179 -23.64 5.92 -13.93
C VAL A 179 -22.77 4.75 -13.47
N LYS A 180 -22.47 3.82 -14.38
CA LYS A 180 -21.60 2.67 -14.11
C LYS A 180 -20.25 3.14 -13.57
N THR A 181 -19.55 4.02 -14.27
CA THR A 181 -18.24 4.52 -13.82
C THR A 181 -18.33 5.12 -12.41
N LYS A 182 -19.36 5.91 -12.10
CA LYS A 182 -19.54 6.48 -10.75
C LYS A 182 -19.77 5.41 -9.68
N TYR A 183 -20.63 4.43 -9.93
CA TYR A 183 -20.86 3.32 -9.01
C TYR A 183 -19.58 2.56 -8.70
N TYR A 184 -18.89 2.07 -9.74
CA TYR A 184 -17.64 1.34 -9.57
C TYR A 184 -16.56 2.18 -8.89
N SER A 185 -16.46 3.47 -9.21
CA SER A 185 -15.50 4.36 -8.55
C SER A 185 -15.79 4.55 -7.06
N PHE A 186 -17.04 4.81 -6.68
CA PHE A 186 -17.38 4.98 -5.27
C PHE A 186 -17.23 3.68 -4.49
N SER A 187 -17.60 2.54 -5.07
CA SER A 187 -17.42 1.22 -4.46
C SER A 187 -15.94 0.91 -4.24
N ALA A 188 -15.08 1.15 -5.23
CA ALA A 188 -13.64 0.95 -5.09
C ALA A 188 -13.02 1.89 -4.06
N MET A 189 -13.41 3.18 -4.03
CA MET A 189 -13.00 4.11 -2.96
C MET A 189 -13.42 3.59 -1.59
N HIS A 190 -14.65 3.09 -1.44
CA HIS A 190 -15.14 2.55 -0.19
C HIS A 190 -14.33 1.35 0.29
N ILE A 191 -13.94 0.45 -0.62
CA ILE A 191 -13.03 -0.66 -0.33
C ILE A 191 -11.69 -0.12 0.18
N LEU A 192 -11.07 0.84 -0.51
CA LEU A 192 -9.81 1.44 -0.07
C LEU A 192 -9.90 2.07 1.33
N TYR A 193 -10.97 2.81 1.63
CA TYR A 193 -11.18 3.37 2.97
C TYR A 193 -11.39 2.29 4.03
N THR A 194 -12.14 1.23 3.71
CA THR A 194 -12.39 0.10 4.62
C THR A 194 -11.11 -0.60 5.02
N PHE A 195 -10.19 -0.77 4.07
CA PHE A 195 -8.88 -1.38 4.30
C PHE A 195 -7.78 -0.39 4.68
N GLN A 196 -8.07 0.89 4.97
CA GLN A 196 -7.06 1.90 5.31
C GLN A 196 -5.96 2.10 4.23
N LEU A 197 -6.37 1.97 2.97
CA LEU A 197 -5.56 2.13 1.75
C LEU A 197 -6.01 3.34 0.91
N ALA A 198 -6.80 4.25 1.48
CA ALA A 198 -7.31 5.44 0.80
C ALA A 198 -6.29 6.58 0.68
N ASP A 199 -5.08 6.25 0.21
CA ASP A 199 -4.06 7.25 -0.12
C ASP A 199 -4.39 7.89 -1.49
N ASP A 200 -4.06 9.16 -1.69
CA ASP A 200 -4.35 9.89 -2.94
C ASP A 200 -3.82 9.18 -4.20
N LYS A 201 -2.65 8.55 -4.10
CA LYS A 201 -2.03 7.73 -5.16
C LYS A 201 -2.93 6.58 -5.64
N TYR A 202 -3.73 6.00 -4.75
CA TYR A 202 -4.63 4.89 -5.06
C TYR A 202 -6.00 5.39 -5.49
N ILE A 203 -6.49 6.46 -4.87
CA ILE A 203 -7.77 7.08 -5.24
C ILE A 203 -7.75 7.54 -6.71
N GLN A 204 -6.62 8.05 -7.20
CA GLN A 204 -6.47 8.46 -8.61
C GLN A 204 -6.57 7.28 -9.61
N LEU A 205 -6.23 6.06 -9.17
CA LEU A 205 -6.24 4.85 -10.01
C LEU A 205 -7.56 4.07 -9.95
N VAL A 206 -8.56 4.56 -9.22
CA VAL A 206 -9.86 3.90 -9.07
C VAL A 206 -10.59 3.65 -10.42
N ALA A 207 -10.30 4.45 -11.45
CA ALA A 207 -10.83 4.25 -12.80
C ALA A 207 -10.10 3.15 -13.60
N GLN A 208 -8.95 2.68 -13.12
CA GLN A 208 -8.06 1.72 -13.77
C GLN A 208 -7.75 0.56 -12.80
N PRO A 209 -8.63 -0.46 -12.72
CA PRO A 209 -8.58 -1.42 -11.62
C PRO A 209 -7.38 -2.37 -11.68
N GLU A 210 -6.85 -2.68 -12.87
CA GLU A 210 -5.60 -3.46 -13.01
C GLU A 210 -4.38 -2.67 -12.51
N ASP A 211 -4.24 -1.41 -12.94
CA ASP A 211 -3.16 -0.51 -12.50
C ASP A 211 -3.24 -0.23 -10.99
N LEU A 212 -4.45 -0.13 -10.44
CA LEU A 212 -4.68 -0.03 -9.00
C LEU A 212 -4.15 -1.25 -8.25
N ILE A 213 -4.48 -2.48 -8.70
CA ILE A 213 -3.99 -3.71 -8.07
C ILE A 213 -2.46 -3.78 -8.13
N ASP A 214 -1.87 -3.46 -9.28
CA ASP A 214 -0.42 -3.39 -9.46
C ASP A 214 0.21 -2.39 -8.48
N ALA A 215 -0.37 -1.19 -8.34
CA ALA A 215 0.11 -0.15 -7.42
C ALA A 215 -0.05 -0.53 -5.94
N LEU A 216 -1.11 -1.25 -5.58
CA LEU A 216 -1.33 -1.75 -4.22
C LEU A 216 -0.26 -2.76 -3.82
N TYR A 217 0.11 -3.68 -4.72
CA TYR A 217 1.19 -4.63 -4.47
C TYR A 217 2.60 -4.02 -4.45
N GLN A 218 2.74 -2.78 -4.95
CA GLN A 218 3.98 -2.02 -4.85
C GLN A 218 4.08 -1.18 -3.57
N ASP A 219 3.06 -1.20 -2.70
CA ASP A 219 3.05 -0.40 -1.49
C ASP A 219 4.25 -0.69 -0.57
N GLY A 220 4.94 0.37 -0.14
CA GLY A 220 6.13 0.26 0.71
C GLY A 220 5.85 -0.33 2.10
N ARG A 221 4.60 -0.32 2.58
CA ARG A 221 4.19 -0.96 3.83
C ARG A 221 4.43 -2.47 3.82
N ILE A 222 4.37 -3.12 2.65
CA ILE A 222 4.68 -4.55 2.48
C ILE A 222 6.14 -4.82 2.86
N ILE A 223 7.08 -3.99 2.39
CA ILE A 223 8.50 -4.13 2.76
C ILE A 223 8.69 -3.88 4.25
N LYS A 224 8.12 -2.78 4.77
CA LYS A 224 8.28 -2.37 6.17
C LYS A 224 7.76 -3.44 7.14
N GLN A 225 6.68 -4.13 6.79
CA GLN A 225 6.15 -5.26 7.56
C GLN A 225 7.13 -6.43 7.63
N ALA A 226 7.79 -6.76 6.51
CA ALA A 226 8.79 -7.82 6.48
C ALA A 226 10.03 -7.48 7.33
N GLU A 227 10.33 -6.19 7.53
CA GLU A 227 11.49 -5.71 8.28
C GLU A 227 11.20 -5.46 9.77
N CYS A 228 9.94 -5.23 10.14
CA CYS A 228 9.56 -4.89 11.51
C CYS A 228 8.36 -5.71 12.00
N VAL A 229 8.57 -6.47 13.08
CA VAL A 229 7.54 -7.32 13.72
C VAL A 229 6.37 -6.50 14.31
N SER A 230 6.57 -5.20 14.56
CA SER A 230 5.59 -4.35 15.26
C SER A 230 4.73 -3.46 14.37
N LEU A 231 4.98 -3.41 13.05
CA LEU A 231 4.20 -2.59 12.13
C LEU A 231 2.97 -3.35 11.62
N SER A 232 1.78 -2.83 11.94
CA SER A 232 0.53 -3.28 11.34
C SER A 232 0.49 -2.81 9.88
N CYS A 233 0.48 -3.77 8.94
CA CYS A 233 0.24 -3.51 7.53
C CYS A 233 -1.25 -3.77 7.26
N PRO A 234 -1.96 -2.87 6.57
CA PRO A 234 -3.32 -3.15 6.15
C PRO A 234 -3.37 -4.37 5.22
N ASP A 235 -4.49 -5.09 5.23
CA ASP A 235 -4.66 -6.32 4.45
C ASP A 235 -4.91 -6.00 2.97
N ILE A 236 -3.82 -5.76 2.24
CA ILE A 236 -3.83 -5.46 0.80
C ILE A 236 -4.37 -6.65 0.01
N ASN A 237 -4.06 -7.88 0.42
CA ASN A 237 -4.52 -9.06 -0.31
C ASN A 237 -6.06 -9.17 -0.29
N LYS A 238 -6.68 -8.97 0.88
CA LYS A 238 -8.15 -8.97 0.98
C LYS A 238 -8.79 -7.78 0.27
N ALA A 239 -8.14 -6.61 0.27
CA ALA A 239 -8.58 -5.46 -0.51
C ALA A 239 -8.57 -5.77 -2.02
N VAL A 240 -7.51 -6.39 -2.53
CA VAL A 240 -7.38 -6.82 -3.93
C VAL A 240 -8.42 -7.87 -4.29
N ASP A 241 -8.68 -8.84 -3.41
CA ASP A 241 -9.70 -9.87 -3.67
C ASP A 241 -11.10 -9.23 -3.75
N THR A 242 -11.42 -8.28 -2.87
CA THR A 242 -12.70 -7.53 -2.88
C THR A 242 -12.83 -6.64 -4.12
N LEU A 243 -11.74 -5.98 -4.55
CA LEU A 243 -11.70 -5.23 -5.82
C LEU A 243 -11.88 -6.16 -7.02
N GLY A 244 -11.28 -7.34 -6.98
CA GLY A 244 -11.42 -8.37 -8.00
C GLY A 244 -12.86 -8.81 -8.19
N GLU A 245 -13.57 -9.07 -7.08
CA GLU A 245 -15.00 -9.39 -7.10
C GLU A 245 -15.84 -8.23 -7.63
N LEU A 246 -15.54 -6.99 -7.23
CA LEU A 246 -16.27 -5.81 -7.71
C LEU A 246 -16.16 -5.65 -9.23
N PHE A 247 -14.94 -5.74 -9.78
CA PHE A 247 -14.65 -5.49 -11.20
C PHE A 247 -14.68 -6.73 -12.09
N ASP A 248 -15.01 -7.91 -11.55
CA ASP A 248 -14.96 -9.22 -12.24
C ASP A 248 -13.58 -9.50 -12.86
N LEU A 249 -12.52 -9.23 -12.10
CA LEU A 249 -11.14 -9.43 -12.55
C LEU A 249 -10.64 -10.84 -12.24
N LYS A 250 -9.81 -11.37 -13.15
CA LYS A 250 -9.06 -12.60 -12.93
C LYS A 250 -7.85 -12.36 -12.03
N VAL A 251 -8.12 -12.05 -10.75
CA VAL A 251 -7.08 -11.74 -9.74
C VAL A 251 -5.99 -12.80 -9.68
N GLY A 252 -6.34 -14.09 -9.82
CA GLY A 252 -5.36 -15.17 -9.86
C GLY A 252 -4.34 -15.03 -10.99
N GLN A 253 -4.77 -14.57 -12.17
CA GLN A 253 -3.89 -14.33 -13.32
C GLN A 253 -3.01 -13.10 -13.09
N ILE A 254 -3.56 -12.03 -12.52
CA ILE A 254 -2.79 -10.82 -12.17
C ILE A 254 -1.70 -11.18 -11.15
N LYS A 255 -2.08 -11.88 -10.07
CA LYS A 255 -1.16 -12.38 -9.03
C LYS A 255 -0.05 -13.27 -9.62
N TYR A 256 -0.40 -14.17 -10.54
CA TYR A 256 0.55 -15.03 -11.24
C TYR A 256 1.54 -14.24 -12.11
N ASN A 257 1.05 -13.25 -12.86
CA ASN A 257 1.90 -12.40 -13.71
C ASN A 257 2.85 -11.54 -12.86
N LEU A 258 2.36 -10.96 -11.77
CA LEU A 258 3.15 -10.21 -10.81
C LEU A 258 4.27 -11.05 -10.21
N LEU A 259 3.93 -12.25 -9.73
CA LEU A 259 4.89 -13.20 -9.18
C LEU A 259 5.98 -13.53 -10.20
N ASN A 260 5.61 -13.91 -11.43
CA ASN A 260 6.58 -14.21 -12.47
C ASN A 260 7.46 -13.02 -12.83
N ARG A 261 6.91 -11.80 -12.87
CA ARG A 261 7.68 -10.57 -13.10
C ARG A 261 8.73 -10.37 -12.00
N TRP A 262 8.37 -10.53 -10.73
CA TRP A 262 9.31 -10.37 -9.61
C TRP A 262 10.36 -11.47 -9.56
N LEU A 263 9.99 -12.72 -9.87
CA LEU A 263 10.93 -13.85 -9.92
C LEU A 263 11.88 -13.77 -11.13
N SER A 264 11.42 -13.23 -12.27
CA SER A 264 12.21 -13.07 -13.50
C SER A 264 13.13 -11.86 -13.47
N SER A 265 12.86 -10.83 -12.66
CA SER A 265 13.74 -9.67 -12.54
C SER A 265 15.18 -10.12 -12.33
N SER A 266 16.08 -9.84 -13.26
CA SER A 266 17.50 -10.13 -13.05
C SER A 266 18.02 -9.20 -11.96
N ASN A 267 19.05 -9.61 -11.20
CA ASN A 267 19.73 -8.71 -10.25
C ASN A 267 20.58 -7.63 -10.98
N VAL A 268 20.30 -7.42 -12.27
CA VAL A 268 21.26 -7.00 -13.27
C VAL A 268 20.48 -6.22 -14.34
N ASP A 269 19.86 -5.11 -13.96
CA ASP A 269 19.77 -3.98 -14.89
C ASP A 269 21.20 -3.39 -14.96
N ILE A 270 22.09 -4.06 -15.69
CA ILE A 270 23.35 -3.44 -16.09
C ILE A 270 23.01 -2.52 -17.24
N ASP A 271 22.83 -1.25 -16.92
CA ASP A 271 23.16 -0.21 -17.87
C ASP A 271 24.69 -0.10 -17.90
N PHE A 272 25.30 -0.54 -19.01
CA PHE A 272 26.75 -0.48 -19.19
C PHE A 272 27.23 0.97 -19.45
N ASP A 273 26.33 1.95 -19.61
CA ASP A 273 26.69 3.29 -20.10
C ASP A 273 26.07 4.46 -19.30
N SER A 274 25.45 4.19 -18.16
CA SER A 274 24.64 5.16 -17.42
C SER A 274 24.95 5.13 -15.94
N THR A 275 25.20 6.31 -15.39
CA THR A 275 25.46 6.56 -13.97
C THR A 275 24.19 6.48 -13.10
N ILE A 276 23.07 6.00 -13.64
CA ILE A 276 21.78 5.95 -12.94
C ILE A 276 21.43 4.50 -12.60
N VAL A 277 21.78 4.11 -11.37
CA VAL A 277 21.31 2.87 -10.76
C VAL A 277 19.83 3.02 -10.41
N VAL A 278 18.93 2.43 -11.19
CA VAL A 278 17.57 2.16 -10.73
C VAL A 278 17.67 1.07 -9.66
N LYS A 279 17.59 1.46 -8.39
CA LYS A 279 17.60 0.53 -7.25
C LYS A 279 16.29 -0.26 -7.18
N THR A 280 16.13 -1.29 -8.01
CA THR A 280 15.23 -2.39 -7.68
C THR A 280 16.02 -3.35 -6.78
N ASN A 281 15.90 -3.17 -5.46
CA ASN A 281 16.48 -4.13 -4.52
C ASN A 281 15.81 -5.50 -4.76
N SER A 282 16.58 -6.49 -5.21
CA SER A 282 16.09 -7.86 -5.44
C SER A 282 15.34 -8.46 -4.24
N ASP A 283 15.72 -8.02 -3.03
CA ASP A 283 15.10 -8.39 -1.77
C ASP A 283 13.66 -7.84 -1.62
N ASP A 284 13.39 -6.64 -2.15
CA ASP A 284 12.06 -6.01 -2.12
C ASP A 284 11.05 -6.76 -2.99
N SER A 285 11.50 -7.26 -4.14
CA SER A 285 10.71 -8.12 -5.04
C SER A 285 10.39 -9.46 -4.37
N LEU A 286 11.34 -10.05 -3.64
CA LEU A 286 11.11 -11.30 -2.90
C LEU A 286 10.16 -11.10 -1.72
N LYS A 287 10.29 -10.02 -0.95
CA LYS A 287 9.37 -9.66 0.14
C LYS A 287 7.93 -9.50 -0.37
N ARG A 288 7.74 -8.82 -1.51
CA ARG A 288 6.43 -8.69 -2.17
C ARG A 288 5.89 -10.02 -2.65
N ALA A 289 6.72 -10.83 -3.31
CA ALA A 289 6.33 -12.16 -3.76
C ALA A 289 5.87 -13.05 -2.59
N ALA A 290 6.60 -13.04 -1.47
CA ALA A 290 6.23 -13.78 -0.27
C ALA A 290 4.91 -13.27 0.33
N TYR A 291 4.71 -11.96 0.40
CA TYR A 291 3.45 -11.36 0.88
C TYR A 291 2.26 -11.69 -0.02
N LEU A 292 2.45 -11.70 -1.34
CA LEU A 292 1.39 -12.08 -2.27
C LEU A 292 0.99 -13.55 -2.06
N CYS A 293 1.98 -14.44 -1.97
CA CYS A 293 1.80 -15.89 -1.81
C CYS A 293 1.31 -16.31 -0.42
N SER A 294 1.36 -15.41 0.58
CA SER A 294 0.85 -15.69 1.92
C SER A 294 -0.67 -15.59 2.01
N SER A 295 -1.34 -15.05 0.98
CA SER A 295 -2.80 -14.94 0.91
C SER A 295 -3.48 -15.99 0.03
N GLY A 296 -4.76 -16.25 0.30
CA GLY A 296 -5.58 -17.18 -0.45
C GLY A 296 -5.13 -18.63 -0.28
N ASN A 297 -5.03 -19.38 -1.38
CA ASN A 297 -4.62 -20.79 -1.36
C ASN A 297 -3.08 -20.90 -1.25
N LYS A 298 -2.58 -20.83 -0.02
CA LYS A 298 -1.16 -20.99 0.30
C LYS A 298 -0.55 -22.28 -0.26
N GLN A 299 -1.28 -23.38 -0.21
CA GLN A 299 -0.83 -24.68 -0.72
C GLN A 299 -0.59 -24.65 -2.24
N PHE A 300 -1.45 -23.96 -2.99
CA PHE A 300 -1.27 -23.77 -4.43
C PHE A 300 0.07 -23.08 -4.73
N TRP A 301 0.36 -21.97 -4.04
CA TRP A 301 1.60 -21.23 -4.23
C TRP A 301 2.83 -22.02 -3.81
N GLN A 302 2.75 -22.75 -2.69
CA GLN A 302 3.82 -23.65 -2.24
C GLN A 302 4.16 -24.70 -3.30
N ASN A 303 3.15 -25.40 -3.82
CA ASN A 303 3.33 -26.42 -4.86
C ASN A 303 3.90 -25.81 -6.15
N TYR A 304 3.41 -24.64 -6.56
CA TYR A 304 3.91 -23.94 -7.74
C TYR A 304 5.40 -23.55 -7.60
N LEU A 305 5.76 -22.87 -6.51
CA LEU A 305 7.13 -22.40 -6.28
C LEU A 305 8.12 -23.56 -6.16
N LEU A 306 7.72 -24.64 -5.47
CA LEU A 306 8.54 -25.84 -5.33
C LEU A 306 8.75 -26.51 -6.69
N LYS A 307 7.68 -26.71 -7.47
CA LYS A 307 7.75 -27.29 -8.81
C LYS A 307 8.70 -26.48 -9.70
N VAL A 308 8.46 -25.18 -9.87
CA VAL A 308 9.28 -24.38 -10.79
C VAL A 308 10.72 -24.25 -10.31
N GLY A 309 10.96 -24.25 -9.00
CA GLY A 309 12.30 -24.18 -8.42
C GLY A 309 13.12 -25.47 -8.54
N LEU A 310 12.49 -26.63 -8.41
CA LEU A 310 13.13 -27.95 -8.47
C LEU A 310 13.13 -28.58 -9.87
N ASN A 311 12.37 -28.05 -10.83
CA ASN A 311 12.32 -28.61 -12.18
C ASN A 311 13.72 -28.68 -12.81
N GLU A 312 14.30 -29.87 -12.78
CA GLU A 312 15.45 -30.30 -13.55
C GLU A 312 14.89 -30.94 -14.84
N GLU A 313 14.47 -30.11 -15.80
CA GLU A 313 14.20 -30.49 -17.20
C GLU A 313 13.19 -31.63 -17.43
N ASP A 314 11.90 -31.34 -17.70
CA ASP A 314 10.96 -32.34 -18.27
C ASP A 314 9.72 -31.68 -18.92
N ALA A 315 9.94 -30.77 -19.86
CA ALA A 315 8.97 -30.51 -20.93
C ALA A 315 9.71 -29.89 -22.12
N GLU A 316 9.80 -30.68 -23.21
CA GLU A 316 10.39 -30.30 -24.51
C GLU A 316 9.78 -29.02 -25.12
N ASP A 317 8.67 -28.51 -24.56
CA ASP A 317 7.94 -27.32 -25.00
C ASP A 317 7.90 -26.17 -23.96
N SER A 318 8.59 -26.27 -22.82
CA SER A 318 8.59 -25.20 -21.81
C SER A 318 9.90 -24.42 -21.77
N GLU A 319 9.81 -23.10 -21.94
CA GLU A 319 10.95 -22.17 -21.84
C GLU A 319 11.70 -22.39 -20.51
N GLN A 320 12.96 -22.85 -20.61
CA GLN A 320 13.78 -23.20 -19.46
C GLN A 320 13.99 -21.97 -18.58
N LYS A 321 13.40 -21.97 -17.38
CA LYS A 321 13.52 -20.84 -16.45
C LYS A 321 14.96 -20.71 -15.95
N SER A 322 15.45 -19.48 -15.89
CA SER A 322 16.82 -19.18 -15.48
C SER A 322 17.13 -19.65 -14.06
N PHE A 323 18.41 -19.89 -13.75
CA PHE A 323 18.80 -20.26 -12.38
C PHE A 323 18.44 -19.18 -11.35
N SER A 324 18.50 -17.88 -11.72
CA SER A 324 18.01 -16.76 -10.89
C SER A 324 16.54 -16.96 -10.53
N PHE A 325 15.70 -17.25 -11.53
CA PHE A 325 14.27 -17.49 -11.31
C PHE A 325 14.05 -18.63 -10.34
N LYS A 326 14.71 -19.79 -10.57
CA LYS A 326 14.59 -20.97 -9.71
C LYS A 326 15.01 -20.67 -8.27
N ALA A 327 16.16 -20.01 -8.08
CA ALA A 327 16.64 -19.62 -6.77
C ALA A 327 15.66 -18.68 -6.05
N LYS A 328 15.12 -17.68 -6.75
CA LYS A 328 14.12 -16.75 -6.19
C LYS A 328 12.82 -17.45 -5.84
N ALA A 329 12.36 -18.38 -6.67
CA ALA A 329 11.15 -19.16 -6.41
C ALA A 329 11.29 -19.99 -5.13
N LEU A 330 12.42 -20.69 -4.95
CA LEU A 330 12.69 -21.47 -3.75
C LEU A 330 12.91 -20.60 -2.50
N LYS A 331 13.52 -19.41 -2.63
CA LYS A 331 13.59 -18.42 -1.53
C LYS A 331 12.20 -17.94 -1.10
N CYS A 332 11.32 -17.67 -2.06
CA CYS A 332 9.93 -17.33 -1.78
C CYS A 332 9.19 -18.50 -1.12
N TYR A 333 9.42 -19.73 -1.57
CA TYR A 333 8.87 -20.94 -0.94
C TYR A 333 9.33 -21.08 0.52
N CYS A 334 10.61 -20.84 0.82
CA CYS A 334 11.12 -20.79 2.19
C CYS A 334 10.44 -19.71 3.04
N ALA A 335 10.15 -18.54 2.46
CA ALA A 335 9.54 -17.43 3.19
C ALA A 335 8.09 -17.72 3.59
N ILE A 336 7.35 -18.46 2.76
CA ILE A 336 5.96 -18.82 3.04
C ILE A 336 5.81 -20.16 3.78
N SER A 337 6.81 -21.04 3.76
CA SER A 337 6.73 -22.40 4.32
C SER A 337 7.49 -22.53 5.64
N GLY A 338 6.97 -23.33 6.56
CA GLY A 338 7.69 -23.68 7.79
C GLY A 338 8.81 -24.68 7.51
N VAL A 339 9.80 -24.74 8.40
CA VAL A 339 10.94 -25.69 8.32
C VAL A 339 10.43 -27.13 8.20
N ASP A 340 9.45 -27.51 9.00
CA ASP A 340 8.87 -28.86 8.99
C ASP A 340 8.23 -29.20 7.63
N THR A 341 7.46 -28.27 7.07
CA THR A 341 6.81 -28.43 5.76
C THR A 341 7.84 -28.65 4.65
N ILE A 342 8.96 -27.91 4.68
CA ILE A 342 10.04 -28.05 3.71
C ILE A 342 10.65 -29.45 3.81
N THR A 343 11.00 -29.88 5.02
CA THR A 343 11.62 -31.22 5.22
C THR A 343 10.68 -32.36 4.81
N GLN A 344 9.37 -32.22 5.04
CA GLN A 344 8.37 -33.21 4.65
C GLN A 344 8.15 -33.28 3.14
N GLN A 345 8.10 -32.14 2.45
CA GLN A 345 7.80 -32.09 1.01
C GLN A 345 9.01 -32.37 0.12
N THR A 346 10.22 -32.18 0.62
CA THR A 346 11.46 -32.32 -0.17
C THR A 346 12.30 -33.53 0.20
N GLU A 347 11.99 -34.21 1.31
CA GLU A 347 12.76 -35.33 1.87
C GLU A 347 14.24 -35.02 2.17
N VAL A 348 14.62 -33.74 2.18
CA VAL A 348 15.97 -33.27 2.53
C VAL A 348 15.95 -32.40 3.78
N THR A 349 17.10 -32.25 4.44
CA THR A 349 17.21 -31.33 5.58
C THR A 349 17.09 -29.88 5.13
N TYR A 350 16.58 -29.01 5.99
CA TYR A 350 16.49 -27.58 5.70
C TYR A 350 17.83 -26.95 5.29
N LYS A 351 18.93 -27.43 5.88
CA LYS A 351 20.27 -26.98 5.54
C LYS A 351 20.71 -27.40 4.14
N GLU A 352 20.40 -28.63 3.73
CA GLU A 352 20.66 -29.12 2.37
C GLU A 352 19.83 -28.36 1.34
N PHE A 353 18.58 -28.04 1.68
CA PHE A 353 17.70 -27.23 0.83
C PHE A 353 18.25 -25.81 0.62
N LEU A 354 18.66 -25.13 1.69
CA LEU A 354 19.32 -23.82 1.57
C LEU A 354 20.61 -23.88 0.76
N ASN A 355 21.41 -24.93 0.94
CA ASN A 355 22.62 -25.13 0.15
C ASN A 355 22.32 -25.32 -1.35
N TYR A 356 21.22 -26.00 -1.70
CA TYR A 356 20.76 -26.11 -3.09
C TYR A 356 20.36 -24.75 -3.68
N ILE A 357 19.63 -23.93 -2.92
CA ILE A 357 19.26 -22.56 -3.31
C ILE A 357 20.51 -21.68 -3.54
N ASP A 358 21.52 -21.81 -2.68
CA ASP A 358 22.80 -21.10 -2.80
C ASP A 358 23.55 -21.54 -4.05
N LYS A 359 23.56 -22.84 -4.37
CA LYS A 359 24.13 -23.36 -5.62
C LYS A 359 23.41 -22.81 -6.86
N LEU A 360 22.08 -22.74 -6.86
CA LEU A 360 21.33 -22.12 -7.97
C LEU A 360 21.66 -20.64 -8.13
N SER A 361 21.76 -19.89 -7.02
CA SER A 361 22.16 -18.48 -7.05
C SER A 361 23.57 -18.32 -7.63
N LEU A 362 24.50 -19.20 -7.22
CA LEU A 362 25.87 -19.24 -7.72
C LEU A 362 25.93 -19.58 -9.22
N LEU A 363 25.15 -20.55 -9.69
CA LEU A 363 25.07 -20.90 -11.11
C LEU A 363 24.54 -19.74 -11.96
N SER A 364 23.54 -19.00 -11.45
CA SER A 364 23.06 -17.80 -12.12
C SER A 364 24.14 -16.73 -12.26
N ASP A 365 24.89 -16.46 -11.19
CA ASP A 365 25.96 -15.46 -11.24
C ASP A 365 27.13 -15.93 -12.14
N LEU A 366 27.39 -17.24 -12.22
CA LEU A 366 28.37 -17.84 -13.15
C LEU A 366 27.94 -17.73 -14.62
N GLN A 367 26.65 -17.93 -14.93
CA GLN A 367 26.11 -17.71 -16.27
C GLN A 367 26.29 -16.26 -16.74
N CYS A 368 26.08 -15.28 -15.86
CA CYS A 368 26.35 -13.87 -16.15
C CYS A 368 27.83 -13.59 -16.48
N LEU A 369 28.75 -14.47 -16.05
CA LEU A 369 30.18 -14.41 -16.34
C LEU A 369 30.57 -15.24 -17.58
N GLY A 370 29.61 -15.82 -18.31
CA GLY A 370 29.84 -16.70 -19.45
C GLY A 370 30.38 -18.08 -19.05
N ILE A 371 30.10 -18.54 -17.83
CA ILE A 371 30.46 -19.86 -17.33
C ILE A 371 29.18 -20.68 -17.19
N GLU A 372 28.94 -21.55 -18.16
CA GLU A 372 27.79 -22.45 -18.17
C GLU A 372 28.13 -23.73 -17.41
N LEU A 373 27.47 -23.92 -16.28
CA LEU A 373 27.53 -25.12 -15.44
C LEU A 373 26.11 -25.45 -14.96
N ASN A 374 25.93 -26.69 -14.52
CA ASN A 374 24.75 -27.14 -13.78
C ASN A 374 25.17 -27.58 -12.37
N VAL A 375 24.22 -27.99 -11.52
CA VAL A 375 24.50 -28.32 -10.10
C VAL A 375 25.51 -29.48 -9.99
N THR A 376 25.36 -30.53 -10.80
CA THR A 376 26.22 -31.72 -10.76
C THR A 376 27.64 -31.42 -11.24
N THR A 377 27.78 -30.73 -12.37
CA THR A 377 29.09 -30.31 -12.90
C THR A 377 29.76 -29.30 -11.99
N LEU A 378 29.01 -28.38 -11.38
CA LEU A 378 29.55 -27.44 -10.41
C LEU A 378 30.17 -28.20 -9.23
N ASP A 379 29.53 -29.24 -8.70
CA ASP A 379 30.06 -30.04 -7.59
C ASP A 379 31.34 -30.79 -7.96
N GLN A 380 31.42 -31.33 -9.18
CA GLN A 380 32.60 -32.06 -9.69
C GLN A 380 33.76 -31.15 -10.12
N TYR A 381 33.47 -29.89 -10.46
CA TYR A 381 34.47 -28.96 -10.99
C TYR A 381 35.59 -28.65 -9.99
N ASN A 382 36.83 -28.48 -10.47
CA ASN A 382 37.94 -28.06 -9.62
C ASN A 382 37.74 -26.62 -9.13
N LYS A 383 37.36 -26.47 -7.86
CA LYS A 383 37.07 -25.17 -7.25
C LYS A 383 38.28 -24.22 -7.29
N LYS A 384 39.51 -24.75 -7.20
CA LYS A 384 40.73 -23.91 -7.26
C LYS A 384 40.93 -23.28 -8.63
N ASP A 385 40.64 -24.02 -9.69
CA ASP A 385 40.77 -23.52 -11.06
C ASP A 385 39.67 -22.51 -11.38
N LEU A 386 38.45 -22.76 -10.90
CA LEU A 386 37.35 -21.81 -11.00
C LEU A 386 37.68 -20.48 -10.29
N LEU A 387 38.20 -20.54 -9.05
CA LEU A 387 38.63 -19.35 -8.31
C LEU A 387 39.74 -18.59 -9.05
N LYS A 388 40.70 -19.29 -9.66
CA LYS A 388 41.74 -18.65 -10.48
C LYS A 388 41.16 -17.95 -11.70
N ARG A 389 40.26 -18.61 -12.45
CA ARG A 389 39.58 -18.01 -13.61
C ARG A 389 38.82 -16.75 -13.23
N LEU A 390 38.09 -16.78 -12.12
CA LEU A 390 37.32 -15.64 -11.62
C LEU A 390 38.22 -14.48 -11.16
N SER A 391 39.38 -14.77 -10.56
CA SER A 391 40.33 -13.74 -10.14
C SER A 391 40.92 -12.91 -11.30
N GLN A 392 40.90 -13.45 -12.53
CA GLN A 392 41.37 -12.73 -13.71
C GLN A 392 40.33 -11.74 -14.26
N VAL A 393 39.05 -11.90 -13.93
CA VAL A 393 37.96 -11.05 -14.44
C VAL A 393 37.98 -9.66 -13.78
N GLY A 394 38.29 -9.60 -12.48
CA GLY A 394 38.43 -8.33 -11.75
C GLY A 394 37.16 -7.48 -11.59
N LYS A 395 35.97 -8.04 -11.88
CA LYS A 395 34.67 -7.34 -11.73
C LYS A 395 34.00 -7.66 -10.38
N PRO A 396 33.13 -6.79 -9.84
CA PRO A 396 32.43 -7.02 -8.57
C PRO A 396 31.68 -8.36 -8.52
N ILE A 397 30.96 -8.71 -9.60
CA ILE A 397 30.25 -9.98 -9.71
C ILE A 397 31.19 -11.20 -9.63
N ALA A 398 32.41 -11.12 -10.19
CA ALA A 398 33.39 -12.21 -10.09
C ALA A 398 33.88 -12.38 -8.66
N ILE A 399 34.13 -11.29 -7.92
CA ILE A 399 34.51 -11.33 -6.50
C ILE A 399 33.38 -11.91 -5.64
N LYS A 400 32.13 -11.52 -5.92
CA LYS A 400 30.94 -12.09 -5.28
C LYS A 400 30.82 -13.60 -5.50
N VAL A 401 31.00 -14.05 -6.73
CA VAL A 401 31.00 -15.48 -7.09
C VAL A 401 32.13 -16.23 -6.39
N MET A 402 33.34 -15.67 -6.35
CA MET A 402 34.46 -16.28 -5.62
C MET A 402 34.15 -16.47 -4.14
N ALA A 403 33.59 -15.45 -3.49
CA ALA A 403 33.19 -15.53 -2.10
C ALA A 403 32.07 -16.55 -1.88
N ALA A 404 31.05 -16.56 -2.74
CA ALA A 404 29.96 -17.54 -2.71
C ALA A 404 30.48 -18.97 -2.81
N ILE A 405 31.39 -19.27 -3.75
CA ILE A 405 32.05 -20.59 -3.85
C ILE A 405 32.75 -20.96 -2.55
N CYS A 406 33.51 -20.02 -1.96
CA CYS A 406 34.20 -20.27 -0.70
C CYS A 406 33.25 -20.52 0.47
N ILE A 407 32.10 -19.85 0.51
CA ILE A 407 31.08 -20.04 1.57
C ILE A 407 30.35 -21.37 1.36
N THR A 408 29.80 -21.61 0.17
CA THR A 408 29.02 -22.82 -0.18
C THR A 408 29.84 -24.10 0.01
N TYR A 409 31.11 -24.11 -0.39
CA TYR A 409 32.01 -25.26 -0.24
C TYR A 409 32.92 -25.18 0.99
N VAL A 410 32.71 -24.22 1.88
CA VAL A 410 33.44 -24.05 3.15
C VAL A 410 34.97 -24.02 2.95
N ILE A 411 35.44 -23.31 1.92
CA ILE A 411 36.86 -23.13 1.61
C ILE A 411 37.43 -22.06 2.55
N LYS A 412 38.30 -22.48 3.47
CA LYS A 412 38.92 -21.61 4.50
C LYS A 412 40.35 -21.17 4.16
N ASP A 413 40.84 -21.42 2.95
CA ASP A 413 42.19 -21.00 2.55
C ASP A 413 42.27 -19.46 2.51
N LEU A 414 43.11 -18.92 3.40
CA LEU A 414 43.21 -17.49 3.67
C LEU A 414 43.72 -16.69 2.47
N ARG A 415 44.44 -17.32 1.53
CA ARG A 415 44.98 -16.62 0.35
C ARG A 415 43.86 -16.13 -0.56
N TYR A 416 42.82 -16.93 -0.74
CA TYR A 416 41.65 -16.53 -1.51
C TYR A 416 40.86 -15.44 -0.80
N TRP A 417 40.66 -15.58 0.52
CA TRP A 417 39.92 -14.59 1.31
C TRP A 417 40.65 -13.25 1.40
N GLU A 418 41.96 -13.24 1.53
CA GLU A 418 42.76 -12.01 1.48
C GLU A 418 42.59 -11.31 0.12
N TYR A 419 42.64 -12.05 -0.98
CA TYR A 419 42.38 -11.52 -2.32
C TYR A 419 40.94 -10.97 -2.46
N ILE A 420 39.93 -11.74 -2.03
CA ILE A 420 38.50 -11.38 -2.11
C ILE A 420 38.25 -10.10 -1.32
N ILE A 421 38.69 -10.03 -0.06
CA ILE A 421 38.49 -8.87 0.82
C ILE A 421 39.18 -7.64 0.25
N ASN A 422 40.45 -7.75 -0.14
CA ASN A 422 41.19 -6.62 -0.70
C ASN A 422 40.57 -6.13 -2.01
N SER A 423 40.05 -7.03 -2.84
CA SER A 423 39.37 -6.68 -4.09
C SER A 423 38.01 -6.05 -3.83
N ALA A 424 37.22 -6.57 -2.89
CA ALA A 424 35.94 -6.01 -2.48
C ALA A 424 36.09 -4.60 -1.88
N ILE A 425 37.15 -4.35 -1.10
CA ILE A 425 37.49 -3.01 -0.61
C ILE A 425 37.78 -2.06 -1.78
N LYS A 426 38.63 -2.49 -2.74
CA LYS A 426 38.97 -1.67 -3.91
C LYS A 426 37.76 -1.33 -4.78
N LEU A 427 36.79 -2.24 -4.85
CA LEU A 427 35.57 -2.11 -5.64
C LEU A 427 34.39 -1.48 -4.86
N GLY A 428 34.57 -1.12 -3.59
CA GLY A 428 33.53 -0.49 -2.77
C GLY A 428 32.34 -1.41 -2.43
N MET A 429 32.54 -2.72 -2.34
CA MET A 429 31.49 -3.72 -2.09
C MET A 429 31.15 -3.86 -0.59
N TYR A 430 30.66 -2.78 0.04
CA TYR A 430 30.52 -2.71 1.50
C TYR A 430 29.46 -3.64 2.10
N LEU A 431 28.37 -3.90 1.36
CA LEU A 431 27.30 -4.78 1.84
C LEU A 431 27.78 -6.24 1.88
N GLU A 432 28.46 -6.67 0.83
CA GLU A 432 29.03 -8.01 0.72
C GLU A 432 30.18 -8.22 1.72
N LEU A 433 30.99 -7.19 1.96
CA LEU A 433 32.05 -7.23 2.96
C LEU A 433 31.52 -7.63 4.36
N LYS A 434 30.31 -7.18 4.75
CA LYS A 434 29.69 -7.58 6.03
C LYS A 434 29.46 -9.09 6.10
N THR A 435 28.96 -9.69 5.02
CA THR A 435 28.76 -11.15 4.94
C THR A 435 30.09 -11.90 5.00
N TYR A 436 31.13 -11.38 4.35
CA TYR A 436 32.45 -12.02 4.32
C TYR A 436 33.14 -12.00 5.68
N VAL A 437 33.09 -10.88 6.41
CA VAL A 437 33.69 -10.78 7.75
C VAL A 437 32.94 -11.59 8.80
N ASP A 438 31.62 -11.81 8.63
CA ASP A 438 30.87 -12.70 9.52
C ASP A 438 31.29 -14.17 9.33
N PHE A 439 31.40 -14.63 8.07
CA PHE A 439 31.92 -15.97 7.77
C PHE A 439 33.34 -16.19 8.33
N LEU A 440 34.17 -15.13 8.30
CA LEU A 440 35.55 -15.15 8.77
C LEU A 440 35.74 -14.74 10.23
N LYS A 441 34.69 -14.70 11.06
CA LYS A 441 34.78 -14.23 12.46
C LYS A 441 35.91 -14.84 13.29
N ASN A 442 36.26 -16.10 13.03
CA ASN A 442 37.34 -16.81 13.72
C ASN A 442 38.76 -16.38 13.29
N GLN A 443 38.88 -15.50 12.29
CA GLN A 443 40.15 -15.01 11.72
C GLN A 443 40.40 -13.52 12.07
N CYS A 444 39.80 -13.05 13.17
CA CYS A 444 39.77 -11.64 13.58
C CYS A 444 41.16 -10.99 13.77
N TYR A 445 42.20 -11.78 14.00
CA TYR A 445 43.58 -11.30 14.19
C TYR A 445 44.32 -10.98 12.89
N LYS A 446 43.74 -11.24 11.72
CA LYS A 446 44.39 -11.00 10.41
C LYS A 446 44.25 -9.56 9.96
N SER A 447 45.30 -9.02 9.33
CA SER A 447 45.35 -7.62 8.90
C SER A 447 44.27 -7.27 7.86
N PHE A 448 43.97 -8.15 6.90
CA PHE A 448 42.91 -7.92 5.92
C PHE A 448 41.51 -7.90 6.57
N TYR A 449 41.31 -8.64 7.65
CA TYR A 449 40.05 -8.66 8.40
C TYR A 449 39.82 -7.34 9.14
N ILE A 450 40.86 -6.84 9.82
CA ILE A 450 40.85 -5.53 10.48
C ILE A 450 40.60 -4.41 9.46
N LYS A 451 41.29 -4.47 8.30
CA LYS A 451 41.08 -3.51 7.20
C LYS A 451 39.64 -3.53 6.67
N ALA A 452 39.03 -4.71 6.53
CA ALA A 452 37.64 -4.82 6.09
C ALA A 452 36.68 -4.11 7.05
N TRP A 453 36.82 -4.37 8.36
CA TRP A 453 36.02 -3.69 9.38
C TRP A 453 36.24 -2.18 9.41
N GLN A 454 37.49 -1.72 9.29
CA GLN A 454 37.79 -0.29 9.19
C GLN A 454 37.02 0.37 8.04
N VAL A 455 37.04 -0.26 6.85
CA VAL A 455 36.37 0.26 5.66
C VAL A 455 34.85 0.22 5.79
N ILE A 456 34.28 -0.86 6.34
CA ILE A 456 32.83 -0.98 6.61
C ILE A 456 32.38 0.16 7.54
N ILE A 457 33.13 0.41 8.60
CA ILE A 457 32.82 1.43 9.61
C ILE A 457 33.02 2.84 9.03
N ASP A 458 34.15 3.10 8.37
CA ASP A 458 34.42 4.39 7.74
C ASP A 458 33.32 4.77 6.72
N ASN A 459 32.82 3.78 5.96
CA ASN A 459 31.71 3.97 5.03
C ASN A 459 30.37 4.21 5.75
N ALA A 460 30.08 3.47 6.83
CA ALA A 460 28.86 3.67 7.61
C ALA A 460 28.75 5.11 8.19
N PHE A 461 29.89 5.68 8.60
CA PHE A 461 29.99 7.06 9.09
C PHE A 461 30.29 8.09 7.98
N HIS A 462 30.23 7.69 6.71
CA HIS A 462 30.26 8.61 5.57
C HIS A 462 28.83 9.05 5.24
N VAL A 463 28.32 10.08 5.93
CA VAL A 463 26.96 10.58 5.70
C VAL A 463 26.96 11.64 4.60
N PRO A 464 26.14 11.49 3.54
CA PRO A 464 25.98 12.53 2.52
C PRO A 464 25.30 13.79 3.08
N ASN A 465 25.63 14.96 2.52
CA ASN A 465 25.35 16.33 3.00
C ASN A 465 23.85 16.74 3.13
N ILE A 466 22.88 15.83 3.24
CA ILE A 466 21.45 16.14 3.02
C ILE A 466 20.50 15.66 4.15
N SER A 467 20.94 14.89 5.14
CA SER A 467 20.02 14.34 6.16
C SER A 467 19.61 15.37 7.22
N SER A 468 18.34 15.35 7.63
CA SER A 468 17.83 16.17 8.74
C SER A 468 18.52 15.82 10.07
N LYS A 469 18.49 16.72 11.07
CA LYS A 469 19.18 16.51 12.36
C LYS A 469 18.70 15.27 13.14
N GLU A 470 17.44 14.89 12.96
CA GLU A 470 16.77 13.74 13.59
C GLU A 470 17.15 12.44 12.88
N GLU A 471 17.03 12.37 11.55
CA GLU A 471 17.48 11.22 10.75
C GLU A 471 18.98 10.96 10.95
N LEU A 472 19.79 12.02 11.03
CA LEU A 472 21.22 11.90 11.36
C LEU A 472 21.43 11.23 12.70
N HIS A 473 20.63 11.55 13.72
CA HIS A 473 20.77 10.92 15.03
C HIS A 473 20.44 9.42 14.97
N GLU A 474 19.34 9.04 14.30
CA GLU A 474 18.98 7.62 14.12
C GLU A 474 20.04 6.83 13.34
N ILE A 475 20.59 7.40 12.27
CA ILE A 475 21.69 6.78 11.50
C ILE A 475 22.89 6.53 12.41
N TYR A 476 23.29 7.50 13.23
CA TYR A 476 24.39 7.34 14.16
C TYR A 476 24.10 6.30 15.23
N VAL A 477 22.88 6.25 15.79
CA VAL A 477 22.47 5.19 16.73
C VAL A 477 22.64 3.81 16.08
N ASN A 478 22.09 3.60 14.87
CA ASN A 478 22.20 2.34 14.15
C ASN A 478 23.65 1.96 13.84
N ASN A 479 24.49 2.92 13.46
CA ASN A 479 25.91 2.70 13.21
C ASN A 479 26.67 2.33 14.50
N PHE A 480 26.31 2.91 15.64
CA PHE A 480 26.90 2.54 16.94
C PHE A 480 26.45 1.17 17.43
N LEU A 481 25.20 0.77 17.15
CA LEU A 481 24.77 -0.61 17.40
C LEU A 481 25.56 -1.60 16.53
N MET A 482 25.87 -1.26 15.28
CA MET A 482 26.75 -2.07 14.43
C MET A 482 28.18 -2.17 15.00
N LEU A 483 28.73 -1.09 15.58
CA LEU A 483 30.06 -1.11 16.21
C LEU A 483 30.14 -2.13 17.35
N GLN A 484 29.07 -2.32 18.11
CA GLN A 484 29.04 -3.29 19.22
C GLN A 484 29.14 -4.74 18.74
N SER A 485 28.77 -5.01 17.48
CA SER A 485 28.92 -6.32 16.83
C SER A 485 30.32 -6.55 16.23
N CYS A 486 31.23 -5.57 16.29
CA CYS A 486 32.56 -5.66 15.71
C CYS A 486 33.54 -6.42 16.63
N PRO A 487 34.12 -7.55 16.20
CA PRO A 487 35.02 -8.35 17.06
C PRO A 487 36.44 -7.76 17.19
N VAL A 488 36.79 -6.74 16.40
CA VAL A 488 38.13 -6.13 16.34
C VAL A 488 38.14 -4.65 16.74
N LEU A 489 37.15 -4.23 17.53
CA LEU A 489 36.87 -2.83 17.84
C LEU A 489 38.09 -2.05 18.34
N TYR A 490 38.93 -2.65 19.19
CA TYR A 490 40.15 -2.03 19.74
C TYR A 490 41.30 -1.90 18.75
N SER A 491 41.22 -2.54 17.58
CA SER A 491 42.26 -2.49 16.54
C SER A 491 41.95 -1.48 15.43
N LEU A 492 40.83 -0.76 15.55
CA LEU A 492 40.35 0.20 14.56
C LEU A 492 40.78 1.63 14.91
N ASN A 493 40.85 2.49 13.89
CA ASN A 493 41.14 3.91 14.03
C ASN A 493 39.84 4.73 13.93
N PHE A 494 39.47 5.41 15.00
CA PHE A 494 38.26 6.23 15.08
C PHE A 494 38.51 7.74 14.96
N GLU A 495 39.76 8.21 14.78
CA GLU A 495 40.09 9.64 14.80
C GLU A 495 39.29 10.45 13.75
N LYS A 496 39.19 9.92 12.52
CA LYS A 496 38.43 10.55 11.44
C LYS A 496 36.93 10.63 11.75
N ILE A 497 36.39 9.62 12.41
CA ILE A 497 34.97 9.54 12.77
C ILE A 497 34.70 10.54 13.90
N ILE A 498 35.56 10.60 14.92
CA ILE A 498 35.47 11.55 16.02
C ILE A 498 35.48 13.00 15.49
N GLN A 499 36.40 13.32 14.57
CA GLN A 499 36.45 14.64 13.93
C GLN A 499 35.14 14.98 13.21
N LYS A 500 34.57 14.03 12.46
CA LYS A 500 33.27 14.21 11.80
C LYS A 500 32.13 14.40 12.80
N CYS A 501 32.06 13.60 13.86
CA CYS A 501 31.05 13.73 14.91
C CYS A 501 31.07 15.16 15.50
N ILE A 502 32.27 15.70 15.78
CA ILE A 502 32.45 17.06 16.29
C ILE A 502 31.99 18.09 15.25
N GLN A 503 32.36 17.93 13.97
CA GLN A 503 31.93 18.82 12.88
C GLN A 503 30.39 18.88 12.73
N PHE A 504 29.69 17.76 12.97
CA PHE A 504 28.24 17.68 12.90
C PHE A 504 27.51 17.99 14.22
N ASP A 505 28.22 18.53 15.23
CA ASP A 505 27.67 18.84 16.56
C ASP A 505 27.13 17.61 17.33
N LYS A 506 27.56 16.40 16.95
CA LYS A 506 27.21 15.11 17.55
C LYS A 506 28.25 14.68 18.58
N HIS A 507 28.48 15.55 19.56
CA HIS A 507 29.53 15.44 20.57
C HIS A 507 29.35 14.21 21.48
N GLU A 508 28.12 13.79 21.72
CA GLU A 508 27.74 12.63 22.53
C GLU A 508 28.29 11.32 21.93
N PHE A 509 28.28 11.18 20.61
CA PHE A 509 28.84 10.02 19.91
C PHE A 509 30.37 10.07 19.88
N ALA A 510 30.95 11.27 19.68
CA ALA A 510 32.39 11.47 19.75
C ALA A 510 32.96 11.03 21.11
N ALA A 511 32.26 11.41 22.20
CA ALA A 511 32.62 11.05 23.56
C ALA A 511 32.67 9.53 23.80
N VAL A 512 31.71 8.77 23.26
CA VAL A 512 31.69 7.31 23.41
C VAL A 512 32.87 6.65 22.69
N LEU A 513 33.32 7.19 21.54
CA LEU A 513 34.45 6.63 20.79
C LEU A 513 35.81 6.87 21.45
N LEU A 514 35.92 7.85 22.36
CA LEU A 514 37.18 8.15 23.06
C LEU A 514 37.71 6.94 23.84
N GLN A 515 36.83 6.05 24.31
CA GLN A 515 37.24 4.86 25.04
C GLN A 515 38.12 3.89 24.23
N TYR A 516 38.18 4.05 22.91
CA TYR A 516 38.96 3.22 21.99
C TYR A 516 40.25 3.87 21.49
N LEU A 517 40.55 5.12 21.89
CA LEU A 517 41.81 5.80 21.55
C LEU A 517 42.92 5.52 22.58
N SER A 518 44.17 5.87 22.25
CA SER A 518 45.28 5.95 23.22
C SER A 518 45.16 7.21 24.09
N GLU A 519 45.64 7.17 25.33
CA GLU A 519 45.52 8.29 26.30
C GLU A 519 46.03 9.63 25.74
N ASP A 520 47.18 9.64 25.06
CA ASP A 520 47.77 10.86 24.47
C ASP A 520 46.82 11.56 23.46
N LYS A 521 46.04 10.77 22.72
CA LYS A 521 45.12 11.28 21.70
C LYS A 521 43.77 11.66 22.30
N LYS A 522 43.37 11.01 23.40
CA LYS A 522 42.12 11.31 24.11
C LYS A 522 42.09 12.75 24.62
N ASP A 523 43.17 13.22 25.24
CA ASP A 523 43.24 14.58 25.84
C ASP A 523 43.04 15.71 24.82
N ILE A 524 43.39 15.48 23.54
CA ILE A 524 43.18 16.45 22.45
C ILE A 524 41.68 16.64 22.18
N TYR A 525 40.92 15.55 22.07
CA TYR A 525 39.51 15.59 21.71
C TYR A 525 38.59 15.94 22.89
N VAL A 526 39.00 15.65 24.12
CA VAL A 526 38.26 16.07 25.34
C VAL A 526 38.03 17.57 25.35
N LYS A 527 39.08 18.35 25.09
CA LYS A 527 39.02 19.82 25.08
C LYS A 527 38.03 20.36 24.03
N MET A 528 37.88 19.64 22.91
CA MET A 528 36.94 20.02 21.85
C MET A 528 35.50 19.64 22.22
N ILE A 529 35.31 18.48 22.86
CA ILE A 529 33.99 17.98 23.27
C ILE A 529 33.46 18.73 24.51
N SER A 530 34.36 19.20 25.39
CA SER A 530 33.98 19.86 26.64
C SER A 530 33.35 21.23 26.50
N LEU A 531 33.35 21.79 25.28
CA LEU A 531 32.68 23.04 24.96
C LEU A 531 31.15 22.90 24.93
N ASN A 532 30.61 21.67 24.83
CA ASN A 532 29.17 21.42 24.79
C ASN A 532 28.56 21.24 26.19
N ARG A 533 27.74 22.22 26.61
CA ARG A 533 27.08 22.25 27.94
C ARG A 533 25.97 21.20 28.12
N LYS A 534 25.46 20.57 27.05
CA LYS A 534 24.36 19.58 27.10
C LYS A 534 24.82 18.12 27.07
N LEU A 535 26.12 17.89 26.96
CA LEU A 535 26.74 16.58 26.72
C LEU A 535 26.26 15.46 27.68
N PHE A 536 26.14 15.72 28.98
CA PHE A 536 25.73 14.70 29.95
C PHE A 536 24.26 14.28 29.78
N LEU A 537 23.37 15.21 29.39
CA LEU A 537 21.96 14.95 29.11
C LEU A 537 21.80 14.15 27.81
N ASP A 538 22.58 14.50 26.79
CA ASP A 538 22.57 13.81 25.49
C ASP A 538 23.13 12.36 25.62
N LEU A 539 24.13 12.15 26.48
CA LEU A 539 24.62 10.82 26.85
C LEU A 539 23.56 9.99 27.59
N ASP A 540 22.72 10.59 28.43
CA ASP A 540 21.58 9.89 29.05
C ASP A 540 20.53 9.45 28.04
N ASN A 541 20.26 10.28 27.04
CA ASN A 541 19.36 9.92 25.95
C ASN A 541 19.94 8.77 25.09
N LEU A 542 21.25 8.77 24.80
CA LEU A 542 21.90 7.64 24.12
C LEU A 542 21.87 6.34 24.92
N SER A 543 21.90 6.43 26.26
CA SER A 543 21.78 5.25 27.13
C SER A 543 20.45 4.55 26.96
N LYS A 544 19.37 5.31 26.71
CA LYS A 544 18.04 4.76 26.45
C LYS A 544 17.97 4.03 25.10
N ASN A 545 18.85 4.37 24.15
CA ASN A 545 18.97 3.73 22.84
C ASN A 545 19.83 2.46 22.87
N GLY A 546 20.23 1.96 24.05
CA GLY A 546 20.95 0.69 24.19
C GLY A 546 22.44 0.75 23.87
N ILE A 547 23.06 1.94 23.84
CA ILE A 547 24.48 2.07 23.49
C ILE A 547 25.40 1.76 24.69
N TRP A 548 26.37 0.87 24.49
CA TRP A 548 27.31 0.44 25.54
C TRP A 548 28.51 1.40 25.71
N GLY A 549 29.04 1.49 26.93
CA GLY A 549 30.23 2.30 27.25
C GLY A 549 29.95 3.73 27.70
N ILE A 550 28.69 4.16 27.72
CA ILE A 550 28.28 5.51 28.14
C ILE A 550 28.68 5.82 29.59
N HIS A 551 28.50 4.87 30.51
CA HIS A 551 28.91 5.06 31.91
C HIS A 551 30.43 5.29 32.05
N LYS A 552 31.24 4.60 31.24
CA LYS A 552 32.70 4.80 31.22
C LYS A 552 33.06 6.17 30.64
N ALA A 553 32.42 6.57 29.55
CA ALA A 553 32.59 7.89 28.96
C ALA A 553 32.22 9.02 29.96
N LYS A 554 31.09 8.88 30.68
CA LYS A 554 30.66 9.84 31.70
C LYS A 554 31.62 9.94 32.87
N SER A 555 32.00 8.81 33.46
CA SER A 555 32.91 8.78 34.61
C SER A 555 34.25 9.44 34.27
N TRP A 556 34.73 9.26 33.04
CA TRP A 556 36.00 9.81 32.61
C TRP A 556 35.91 11.30 32.23
N LEU A 557 34.85 11.72 31.52
CA LEU A 557 34.60 13.14 31.24
C LEU A 557 34.42 13.95 32.52
N ALA A 558 33.77 13.39 33.54
CA ALA A 558 33.61 14.02 34.86
C ALA A 558 34.92 14.19 35.65
N THR A 559 36.00 13.47 35.29
CA THR A 559 37.32 13.63 35.93
C THR A 559 38.24 14.61 35.20
N LYS A 560 37.87 15.05 33.99
CA LYS A 560 38.72 15.82 33.07
C LYS A 560 38.10 17.16 32.64
N MET A 561 36.78 17.33 32.79
CA MET A 561 36.07 18.63 32.83
C MET A 561 36.13 19.20 34.24
#